data_AF-A0A3M2GP85-F1
#
_entry.id   AF-A0A3M2GP85-F1
#
_cell.length_a   1.000
_cell.length_b   1.000
_cell.length_c   1.000
_cell.angle_alpha   90.00
_cell.angle_beta   90.00
_cell.angle_gamma   90.00
#
_symmetry.space_group_name_H-M   'P 1'
#
loop_
_entity.id
_entity.type
_entity.pdbx_description
1 polymer ?
#
loop_
_entity_poly.entity_id
_entity_poly.type
_entity_poly.pdbx_seq_one_letter_code
_entity_poly.pdbx_strand_id
1 'polypeptide(L)' 'PDEMEFWQGRPDRLHDRVRYHLVDGVWLRERLSP' A
#
# COMPACT_ATOMS: atom_id res chain seq x y z
N PRO A 1 5.07 12.57 6.84
CA PRO A 1 4.10 11.73 6.10
C PRO A 1 3.64 10.59 7.02
N ASP A 2 2.36 10.61 7.37
CA ASP A 2 1.74 9.62 8.24
C ASP A 2 1.18 8.41 7.44
N GLU A 3 1.22 8.52 6.11
CA GLU A 3 0.73 7.52 5.16
C GLU A 3 1.54 7.53 3.86
N MET A 4 1.73 6.36 3.26
CA MET A 4 2.36 6.15 1.95
C MET A 4 1.60 5.07 1.17
N GLU A 5 1.30 5.29 -0.10
CA GLU A 5 0.66 4.30 -0.97
C GLU A 5 1.55 3.96 -2.16
N PHE A 6 1.71 2.67 -2.43
CA PHE A 6 2.51 2.12 -3.52
C PHE A 6 1.62 1.34 -4.48
N TRP A 7 1.88 1.55 -5.76
CA TRP A 7 1.19 0.92 -6.87
C TRP A 7 2.21 0.11 -7.66
N GLN A 8 2.09 -1.22 -7.63
CA GLN A 8 2.91 -2.07 -8.49
C GLN A 8 2.06 -2.51 -9.69
N GLY A 9 2.43 -2.05 -10.88
CA GLY A 9 1.82 -2.50 -12.12
C GLY A 9 2.21 -3.94 -12.44
N ARG A 10 1.22 -4.77 -12.79
CA ARG A 10 1.44 -6.09 -13.40
C ARG A 10 1.00 -6.08 -14.87
N PRO A 11 1.51 -7.03 -15.70
CA PRO A 11 1.22 -7.09 -17.13
C PRO A 11 -0.27 -7.24 -17.47
N ASP A 12 -1.07 -7.76 -16.54
CA ASP A 12 -2.50 -8.05 -16.66
C ASP A 12 -3.42 -6.87 -16.29
N ARG A 13 -2.89 -5.65 -16.14
CA ARG A 13 -3.62 -4.44 -15.70
C ARG A 13 -4.23 -4.53 -14.29
N LEU A 14 -3.94 -5.59 -13.54
CA LEU A 14 -4.21 -5.68 -12.12
C LEU A 14 -3.08 -4.98 -11.35
N HIS A 15 -3.44 -3.95 -10.60
CA HIS A 15 -2.49 -3.23 -9.77
C HIS A 15 -2.54 -3.81 -8.36
N ASP A 16 -1.39 -4.28 -7.87
CA ASP A 16 -1.23 -4.51 -6.44
C ASP A 16 -1.10 -3.14 -5.77
N ARG A 17 -2.04 -2.88 -4.84
CA ARG A 17 -2.03 -1.68 -4.02
C ARG A 17 -1.54 -2.02 -2.63
N VAL A 18 -0.53 -1.32 -2.17
CA VAL A 18 -0.01 -1.46 -0.81
C VAL A 18 -0.02 -0.11 -0.12
N ARG A 19 -0.70 -0.05 1.02
CA ARG A 19 -0.75 1.12 1.87
C ARG A 19 0.13 0.89 3.09
N TYR A 20 0.92 1.90 3.43
CA TYR A 20 1.62 2.00 4.69
C TYR A 20 1.04 3.15 5.47
N HIS A 21 0.71 2.95 6.74
CA HIS A 21 0.26 4.02 7.61
C HIS A 21 0.92 3.87 8.99
N LEU A 22 1.22 5.01 9.62
CA LEU A 22 1.92 5.06 10.90
C LEU A 22 0.89 5.06 12.03
N VAL A 23 0.90 4.02 12.87
CA VAL A 23 0.05 3.90 14.07
C VAL A 23 0.94 3.71 15.27
N ASP A 24 0.84 4.61 16.26
CA ASP A 24 1.62 4.57 17.50
C ASP A 24 3.14 4.45 17.28
N GLY A 25 3.65 5.09 16.21
CA GLY A 25 5.07 5.03 15.84
C GLY A 25 5.48 3.73 15.11
N VAL A 26 4.54 2.85 14.80
CA VAL A 26 4.74 1.60 14.07
C VAL A 26 4.14 1.70 12.67
N TRP A 27 4.91 1.33 11.65
CA TRP A 27 4.40 1.25 10.29
C TRP A 27 3.59 -0.02 10.09
N LEU A 28 2.30 0.14 9.84
CA LEU A 28 1.40 -0.95 9.45
C LEU A 28 1.32 -1.02 7.92
N ARG A 29 1.36 -2.23 7.38
CA ARG A 29 1.27 -2.51 5.94
C ARG A 29 -0.03 -3.23 5.63
N GLU A 30 -0.80 -2.69 4.71
CA GLU A 30 -2.07 -3.26 4.25
C GLU A 30 -2.03 -3.48 2.73
N ARG A 31 -2.52 -4.65 2.29
CA ARG A 31 -2.78 -4.88 0.86
C ARG A 31 -4.21 -4.44 0.60
N LEU A 32 -4.38 -3.48 -0.30
CA LEU A 32 -5.69 -3.13 -0.82
C LEU A 32 -5.95 -4.05 -2.01
N SER A 33 -7.09 -4.72 -2.02
CA SER A 33 -7.55 -5.40 -3.23
C SER A 33 -7.76 -4.37 -4.35
N PRO A 34 -7.59 -4.78 -5.62
CA PRO A 34 -8.08 -4.00 -6.75
C PRO A 34 -9.56 -3.64 -6.60
#